data_AF-A0A1Y1VRA2-F1
#
_entry.id   AF-A0A1Y1VRA2-F1
#
_cell.length_a   1.000
_cell.length_b   1.000
_cell.length_c   1.000
_cell.angle_alpha   90.00
_cell.angle_beta   90.00
_cell.angle_gamma   90.00
#
_symmetry.space_group_name_H-M   'P 1'
#
loop_
_entity.id
_entity.type
_entity.pdbx_description
1 polymer ?
#
loop_
_entity_poly.entity_id
_entity_poly.type
_entity_poly.pdbx_seq_one_letter_code
_entity_poly.pdbx_strand_id
1 'polypeptide(L)'
;MLKMNMIHTFTDKSKRQSKIIIYSFLIAIVLYGVSVVYGFIHISNFNESIKNIQILQDMNYNVHNLLSRSRMMSGLIGMADMAVIATSLPTILMYLVQIEETYIPLLAKYSLDPPSTYPIIIYNLDSTNGNVRTEYAHYNGYELVKRIMIYGRGIYDVPIEEWIERLQNGQNVLFDYRFRTFSENFQYYINNVIEETMDSIYQREITSKNVEVYIIYILSGCLIFLSSAINFLGITPLYNNSKLLYKKTLRMFKYLLKGSINDIISRFEVSVESITETYDISVDNKKNKYSNIESENVFSRNIKKLKGYFINILLIASVLAFTIPIIVKDSEIISNLDYNLVAGERKKSILLSSILSYEVLLQDEITYVPGTAETLLYNEMKKLSDVQNQLYYGKLGLKPTRDIRNLDSILIYEDCRKPREECDTFVDVPEKGVTKNMLRIGLNDILEEYIEILKAILANANLKNWKTEDHMYEHVTTSSEYIVKVITSFNDVNFTFELNSINHIYAALEKFDSIMFDLIFDSIKSTLLYLVIITIVGVILIIFAAIVGYKMITTTNKTLTELVNVIFLIPQSTINMVPQFKRFIETGSFEEQ
;
A
#
# COMPACT_ATOMS: atom_id res chain seq x y z
N MET A 1 7.52 35.08 57.69
CA MET A 1 6.26 34.34 57.52
C MET A 1 5.39 34.90 56.38
N LEU A 2 4.98 36.17 56.43
CA LEU A 2 4.14 36.82 55.39
C LEU A 2 4.72 36.74 53.96
N LYS A 3 6.02 36.97 53.79
CA LYS A 3 6.71 36.83 52.49
C LYS A 3 6.60 35.42 51.91
N MET A 4 6.80 34.38 52.74
CA MET A 4 6.68 32.99 52.31
C MET A 4 5.24 32.65 51.92
N ASN A 5 4.25 33.09 52.70
CA ASN A 5 2.84 32.87 52.38
C ASN A 5 2.46 33.57 51.07
N MET A 6 2.88 34.82 50.86
CA MET A 6 2.58 35.57 49.64
C MET A 6 3.25 34.95 48.39
N ILE A 7 4.50 34.47 48.52
CA ILE A 7 5.16 33.66 47.48
C ILE A 7 4.35 32.40 47.21
N HIS A 8 3.89 31.69 48.23
CA HIS A 8 3.10 30.47 48.07
C HIS A 8 1.78 30.74 47.33
N THR A 9 1.01 31.74 47.78
CA THR A 9 -0.28 32.12 47.17
C THR A 9 -0.13 32.57 45.71
N PHE A 10 0.92 33.34 45.38
CA PHE A 10 1.14 33.81 44.00
C PHE A 10 1.81 32.77 43.10
N THR A 11 2.61 31.86 43.65
CA THR A 11 3.29 30.83 42.85
C THR A 11 2.50 29.53 42.72
N ASP A 12 1.56 29.20 43.60
CA ASP A 12 0.82 27.93 43.54
C ASP A 12 -0.02 27.78 42.27
N LYS A 13 -0.72 28.82 41.85
CA LYS A 13 -1.48 28.82 40.59
C LYS A 13 -0.54 28.65 39.39
N SER A 14 0.63 29.28 39.43
CA SER A 14 1.68 29.15 38.40
C SER A 14 2.30 27.75 38.38
N LYS A 15 2.60 27.18 39.56
CA LYS A 15 3.14 25.83 39.73
C LYS A 15 2.15 24.76 39.25
N ARG A 16 0.85 24.91 39.53
CA ARG A 16 -0.19 24.00 39.03
C ARG A 16 -0.25 24.02 37.50
N GLN A 17 -0.22 25.20 36.88
CA GLN A 17 -0.18 25.33 35.42
C GLN A 17 1.11 24.77 34.82
N SER A 18 2.25 24.98 35.49
CA SER A 18 3.54 24.42 35.08
C SER A 18 3.53 22.89 35.08
N LYS A 19 2.93 22.26 36.10
CA LYS A 19 2.75 20.80 36.15
C LYS A 19 1.90 20.30 34.98
N ILE A 20 0.78 20.96 34.67
CA ILE A 20 -0.09 20.60 33.54
C ILE A 20 0.71 20.62 32.23
N ILE A 21 1.47 21.68 31.96
CA ILE A 21 2.30 21.78 30.75
C ILE A 21 3.29 20.60 30.66
N ILE A 22 4.02 20.30 31.73
CA ILE A 22 5.01 19.21 31.76
C ILE A 22 4.35 17.84 31.52
N TYR A 23 3.23 17.56 32.20
CA TYR A 23 2.50 16.30 31.99
C TYR A 23 1.94 16.19 30.57
N SER A 24 1.42 17.26 30.01
CA SER A 24 0.93 17.27 28.62
C SER A 24 2.07 17.04 27.62
N PHE A 25 3.26 17.61 27.82
CA PHE A 25 4.42 17.29 26.97
C PHE A 25 4.85 15.82 27.09
N LEU A 26 4.80 15.23 28.28
CA LEU A 26 5.11 13.81 28.47
C LEU A 26 4.13 12.92 27.71
N ILE A 27 2.82 13.23 27.80
CA ILE A 27 1.79 12.53 27.03
C ILE A 27 2.02 12.69 25.52
N ALA A 28 2.39 13.90 25.07
CA ALA A 28 2.68 14.18 23.66
C ALA A 28 3.83 13.30 23.14
N ILE A 29 4.91 13.17 23.92
CA ILE A 29 6.07 12.34 23.57
C ILE A 29 5.68 10.86 23.46
N VAL A 30 4.89 10.35 24.41
CA VAL A 30 4.43 8.95 24.39
C VAL A 30 3.53 8.70 23.18
N LEU A 31 2.54 9.56 22.94
CA LEU A 31 1.63 9.44 21.79
C LEU A 31 2.36 9.55 20.45
N TYR A 32 3.35 10.45 20.36
CA TYR A 32 4.20 10.56 19.17
C TYR A 32 5.01 9.28 18.95
N GLY A 33 5.61 8.71 19.99
CA GLY A 33 6.30 7.43 19.91
C GLY A 33 5.40 6.29 19.43
N VAL A 34 4.17 6.20 19.95
CA VAL A 34 3.17 5.23 19.48
C VAL A 34 2.83 5.45 18.00
N SER A 35 2.62 6.71 17.59
CA SER A 35 2.30 7.06 16.20
C SER A 35 3.42 6.68 15.24
N VAL A 36 4.68 6.88 15.66
CA VAL A 36 5.87 6.46 14.91
C VAL A 36 5.90 4.96 14.74
N VAL A 37 5.83 4.20 15.84
CA VAL A 37 5.85 2.73 15.80
C VAL A 37 4.74 2.19 14.90
N TYR A 38 3.53 2.75 15.02
CA TYR A 38 2.41 2.35 14.20
C TYR A 38 2.61 2.67 12.71
N GLY A 39 3.14 3.84 12.37
CA GLY A 39 3.45 4.20 10.98
C GLY A 39 4.49 3.28 10.34
N PHE A 40 5.50 2.83 11.10
CA PHE A 40 6.46 1.83 10.63
C PHE A 40 5.81 0.47 10.39
N ILE A 41 4.96 0.00 11.32
CA ILE A 41 4.23 -1.27 11.17
C ILE A 41 3.34 -1.20 9.92
N HIS A 42 2.59 -0.12 9.75
CA HIS A 42 1.69 0.07 8.61
C HIS A 42 2.42 -0.02 7.25
N ILE A 43 3.48 0.77 7.05
CA ILE A 43 4.26 0.72 5.81
C ILE A 43 4.99 -0.62 5.63
N SER A 44 5.44 -1.25 6.72
CA SER A 44 6.05 -2.58 6.64
C SER A 44 5.05 -3.66 6.24
N ASN A 45 3.79 -3.57 6.71
CA ASN A 45 2.77 -4.55 6.40
C ASN A 45 2.36 -4.53 4.92
N PHE A 46 2.53 -3.40 4.22
CA PHE A 46 2.34 -3.35 2.76
C PHE A 46 3.24 -4.35 2.03
N ASN A 47 4.46 -4.56 2.51
CA ASN A 47 5.40 -5.48 1.87
C ASN A 47 4.86 -6.92 1.83
N GLU A 48 4.27 -7.39 2.94
CA GLU A 48 3.68 -8.73 3.00
C GLU A 48 2.39 -8.82 2.17
N SER A 49 1.50 -7.82 2.26
CA SER A 49 0.26 -7.78 1.48
C SER A 49 0.53 -7.77 -0.02
N ILE A 50 1.47 -6.96 -0.50
CA ILE A 50 1.83 -6.87 -1.93
C ILE A 50 2.46 -8.17 -2.41
N LYS A 51 3.33 -8.80 -1.60
CA LYS A 51 3.90 -10.10 -1.93
C LYS A 51 2.83 -11.18 -2.06
N ASN A 52 1.84 -11.21 -1.17
CA ASN A 52 0.72 -12.14 -1.27
C ASN A 52 -0.10 -11.90 -2.54
N ILE A 53 -0.37 -10.63 -2.87
CA ILE A 53 -1.10 -10.26 -4.10
C ILE A 53 -0.32 -10.67 -5.36
N GLN A 54 0.99 -10.44 -5.39
CA GLN A 54 1.87 -10.88 -6.48
C GLN A 54 1.78 -12.41 -6.69
N ILE A 55 1.89 -13.19 -5.63
CA ILE A 55 1.81 -14.66 -5.69
C ILE A 55 0.44 -15.11 -6.21
N LEU A 56 -0.65 -14.47 -5.78
CA LEU A 56 -1.99 -14.81 -6.21
C LEU A 56 -2.27 -14.40 -7.67
N GLN A 57 -1.67 -13.31 -8.14
CA GLN A 57 -1.75 -12.92 -9.55
C GLN A 57 -1.13 -14.01 -10.45
N ASP A 58 0.00 -14.58 -10.02
CA ASP A 58 0.63 -15.71 -10.70
C ASP A 58 -0.20 -17.01 -10.61
N MET A 59 -1.00 -17.19 -9.55
CA MET A 59 -1.89 -18.35 -9.41
C MET A 59 -2.92 -18.42 -10.53
N ASN A 60 -3.55 -17.29 -10.86
CA ASN A 60 -4.56 -17.26 -11.92
C ASN A 60 -3.97 -17.78 -13.24
N TYR A 61 -2.77 -17.33 -13.57
CA TYR A 61 -2.02 -17.81 -14.73
C TYR A 61 -1.71 -19.32 -14.63
N ASN A 62 -1.09 -19.78 -13.55
CA ASN A 62 -0.64 -21.17 -13.43
C ASN A 62 -1.78 -22.18 -13.40
N VAL A 63 -2.91 -21.82 -12.79
CA VAL A 63 -4.12 -22.64 -12.82
C VAL A 63 -4.67 -22.75 -14.24
N HIS A 64 -4.82 -21.64 -14.96
CA HIS A 64 -5.29 -21.69 -16.35
C HIS A 64 -4.30 -22.41 -17.27
N ASN A 65 -3.00 -22.36 -16.96
CA ASN A 65 -1.97 -23.05 -17.72
C ASN A 65 -2.09 -24.55 -17.55
N LEU A 66 -2.31 -25.01 -16.31
CA LEU A 66 -2.60 -26.40 -16.02
C LEU A 66 -3.82 -26.87 -16.84
N LEU A 67 -4.92 -26.10 -16.82
CA LEU A 67 -6.12 -26.42 -17.61
C LEU A 67 -5.81 -26.49 -19.11
N SER A 68 -5.08 -25.51 -19.63
CA SER A 68 -4.72 -25.43 -21.04
C SER A 68 -3.83 -26.61 -21.47
N ARG A 69 -2.80 -26.92 -20.69
CA ARG A 69 -1.91 -28.06 -20.93
C ARG A 69 -2.63 -29.38 -20.81
N SER A 70 -3.52 -29.54 -19.82
CA SER A 70 -4.37 -30.72 -19.73
C SER A 70 -5.30 -30.85 -20.94
N ARG A 71 -5.87 -29.75 -21.43
CA ARG A 71 -6.71 -29.77 -22.63
C ARG A 71 -5.92 -30.15 -23.89
N MET A 72 -4.76 -29.53 -24.12
CA MET A 72 -3.87 -29.90 -25.24
C MET A 72 -3.40 -31.36 -25.13
N MET A 73 -3.13 -31.85 -23.92
CA MET A 73 -2.75 -33.24 -23.67
C MET A 73 -3.83 -34.22 -24.14
N SER A 74 -5.12 -33.88 -24.02
CA SER A 74 -6.20 -34.74 -24.54
C SER A 74 -6.10 -34.94 -26.06
N GLY A 75 -5.70 -33.90 -26.81
CA GLY A 75 -5.43 -33.98 -28.25
C GLY A 75 -4.20 -34.85 -28.56
N LEU A 76 -3.11 -34.67 -27.80
CA LEU A 76 -1.89 -35.46 -27.94
C LEU A 76 -2.10 -36.95 -27.65
N ILE A 77 -2.90 -37.27 -26.64
CA ILE A 77 -3.32 -38.66 -26.37
C ILE A 77 -4.12 -39.22 -27.55
N GLY A 78 -4.99 -38.41 -28.16
CA GLY A 78 -5.71 -38.78 -29.38
C GLY A 78 -4.79 -39.16 -30.54
N MET A 79 -3.63 -38.52 -30.66
CA MET A 79 -2.62 -38.84 -31.67
C MET A 79 -1.82 -40.13 -31.36
N ALA A 80 -1.94 -40.68 -30.15
CA ALA A 80 -1.23 -41.86 -29.68
C ALA A 80 0.31 -41.79 -29.76
N ASP A 81 0.89 -40.59 -29.72
CA ASP A 81 2.35 -40.40 -29.76
C ASP A 81 2.93 -40.40 -28.34
N MET A 82 3.50 -41.54 -27.94
CA MET A 82 4.12 -41.72 -26.62
C MET A 82 5.22 -40.72 -26.32
N ALA A 83 6.05 -40.37 -27.31
CA ALA A 83 7.18 -39.47 -27.09
C ALA A 83 6.68 -38.07 -26.74
N VAL A 84 5.68 -37.59 -27.48
CA VAL A 84 5.11 -36.26 -27.25
C VAL A 84 4.34 -36.19 -25.92
N ILE A 85 3.58 -37.23 -25.58
CA ILE A 85 2.88 -37.31 -24.28
C ILE A 85 3.88 -37.32 -23.11
N ALA A 86 4.97 -38.10 -23.23
CA ALA A 86 6.00 -38.20 -22.20
C ALA A 86 6.72 -36.86 -21.95
N THR A 87 6.85 -36.00 -22.98
CA THR A 87 7.41 -34.65 -22.80
C THR A 87 6.46 -33.66 -22.14
N SER A 88 5.14 -33.90 -22.20
CA SER A 88 4.12 -32.96 -21.71
C SER A 88 3.75 -33.18 -20.23
N LEU A 89 3.81 -34.43 -19.76
CA LEU A 89 3.48 -34.81 -18.37
C LEU A 89 4.34 -34.10 -17.29
N PRO A 90 5.67 -33.96 -17.44
CA PRO A 90 6.49 -33.25 -16.46
C PRO A 90 6.06 -31.79 -16.26
N THR A 91 5.59 -31.13 -17.32
CA THR A 91 5.10 -29.76 -17.25
C THR A 91 3.80 -29.66 -16.43
N ILE A 92 2.89 -30.62 -16.56
CA ILE A 92 1.68 -30.70 -15.74
C ILE A 92 2.05 -30.89 -14.26
N LEU A 93 2.99 -31.79 -13.96
CA LEU A 93 3.46 -32.02 -12.59
C LEU A 93 4.04 -30.76 -11.97
N MET A 94 4.85 -30.00 -12.72
CA MET A 94 5.45 -28.76 -12.25
C MET A 94 4.39 -27.77 -11.75
N TYR A 95 3.30 -27.55 -12.52
CA TYR A 95 2.21 -26.67 -12.10
C TYR A 95 1.44 -27.23 -10.90
N LEU A 96 1.22 -28.54 -10.83
CA LEU A 96 0.55 -29.17 -9.69
C LEU A 96 1.34 -28.98 -8.39
N VAL A 97 2.66 -29.16 -8.43
CA VAL A 97 3.55 -28.93 -7.28
C VAL A 97 3.50 -27.47 -6.86
N GLN A 98 3.55 -26.53 -7.81
CA GLN A 98 3.45 -25.10 -7.51
C GLN A 98 2.12 -24.73 -6.84
N ILE A 99 1.00 -25.28 -7.34
CA ILE A 99 -0.33 -25.08 -6.74
C ILE A 99 -0.37 -25.61 -5.31
N GLU A 100 0.15 -26.82 -5.08
CA GLU A 100 0.12 -27.51 -3.80
C GLU A 100 0.98 -26.81 -2.75
N GLU A 101 2.21 -26.44 -3.11
CA GLU A 101 3.19 -25.88 -2.17
C GLU A 101 3.01 -24.37 -1.93
N THR A 102 2.50 -23.63 -2.92
CA THR A 102 2.43 -22.16 -2.85
C THR A 102 1.01 -21.63 -2.67
N TYR A 103 0.06 -22.08 -3.49
CA TYR A 103 -1.26 -21.44 -3.56
C TYR A 103 -2.25 -22.00 -2.54
N ILE A 104 -2.30 -23.31 -2.33
CA ILE A 104 -3.18 -23.93 -1.34
C ILE A 104 -2.92 -23.39 0.09
N PRO A 105 -1.67 -23.27 0.58
CA PRO A 105 -1.42 -22.70 1.90
C PRO A 105 -1.85 -21.24 2.04
N LEU A 106 -1.71 -20.45 0.96
CA LEU A 106 -2.13 -19.05 0.94
C LEU A 106 -3.65 -18.92 0.98
N LEU A 107 -4.35 -19.70 0.15
CA LEU A 107 -5.81 -19.74 0.08
C LEU A 107 -6.46 -20.37 1.32
N ALA A 108 -5.74 -21.19 2.08
CA ALA A 108 -6.27 -21.80 3.30
C ALA A 108 -6.76 -20.77 4.33
N LYS A 109 -6.14 -19.57 4.35
CA LYS A 109 -6.58 -18.42 5.17
C LYS A 109 -8.00 -17.95 4.84
N TYR A 110 -8.46 -18.23 3.62
CA TYR A 110 -9.76 -17.83 3.07
C TYR A 110 -10.70 -19.03 2.87
N SER A 111 -10.39 -20.19 3.46
CA SER A 111 -11.17 -21.43 3.29
C SER A 111 -12.62 -21.36 3.82
N LEU A 112 -12.90 -20.40 4.71
CA LEU A 112 -14.23 -20.15 5.28
C LEU A 112 -15.01 -19.07 4.52
N ASP A 113 -14.47 -18.51 3.44
CA ASP A 113 -15.18 -17.55 2.61
C ASP A 113 -16.37 -18.23 1.93
N PRO A 114 -17.48 -17.49 1.71
CA PRO A 114 -18.67 -18.05 1.08
C PRO A 114 -18.35 -18.58 -0.33
N PRO A 115 -19.04 -19.63 -0.79
CA PRO A 115 -18.90 -20.12 -2.16
C PRO A 115 -19.22 -19.02 -3.18
N SER A 116 -18.53 -19.07 -4.33
CA SER A 116 -18.75 -18.14 -5.43
C SER A 116 -20.19 -18.21 -5.97
N THR A 117 -20.68 -17.07 -6.43
CA THR A 117 -21.98 -16.99 -7.14
C THR A 117 -21.94 -17.69 -8.50
N TYR A 118 -20.76 -17.88 -9.09
CA TYR A 118 -20.57 -18.57 -10.35
C TYR A 118 -20.50 -20.09 -10.13
N PRO A 119 -21.28 -20.88 -10.89
CA PRO A 119 -21.23 -22.33 -10.78
C PRO A 119 -20.02 -22.90 -11.54
N ILE A 120 -19.60 -24.10 -11.13
CA ILE A 120 -18.63 -24.96 -11.81
C ILE A 120 -19.35 -26.23 -12.24
N ILE A 121 -19.15 -26.66 -13.48
CA ILE A 121 -19.71 -27.89 -14.02
C ILE A 121 -18.83 -29.06 -13.60
N ILE A 122 -19.35 -30.03 -12.86
CA ILE A 122 -18.59 -31.19 -12.41
C ILE A 122 -19.08 -32.43 -13.11
N TYR A 123 -18.13 -33.24 -13.56
CA TYR A 123 -18.36 -34.58 -14.05
C TYR A 123 -17.83 -35.59 -13.02
N ASN A 124 -18.71 -36.43 -12.48
CA ASN A 124 -18.34 -37.51 -11.56
C ASN A 124 -18.71 -38.88 -12.13
N LEU A 125 -17.87 -39.89 -11.89
CA LEU A 125 -18.20 -41.27 -12.19
C LEU A 125 -19.26 -41.78 -11.19
N ASP A 126 -20.43 -42.19 -11.69
CA ASP A 126 -21.44 -42.85 -10.89
C ASP A 126 -20.93 -44.24 -10.49
N SER A 127 -20.67 -44.43 -9.19
CA SER A 127 -20.15 -45.67 -8.61
C SER A 127 -21.08 -46.87 -8.80
N THR A 128 -22.35 -46.65 -9.16
CA THR A 128 -23.33 -47.73 -9.34
C THR A 128 -23.46 -48.23 -10.78
N ASN A 129 -23.28 -47.35 -11.77
CA ASN A 129 -23.55 -47.67 -13.18
C ASN A 129 -22.40 -47.35 -14.15
N GLY A 130 -21.31 -46.73 -13.69
CA GLY A 130 -20.21 -46.27 -14.55
C GLY A 130 -20.54 -45.07 -15.44
N ASN A 131 -21.76 -44.54 -15.38
CA ASN A 131 -22.19 -43.37 -16.13
C ASN A 131 -21.64 -42.09 -15.50
N VAL A 132 -21.30 -41.11 -16.33
CA VAL A 132 -20.85 -39.79 -15.85
C VAL A 132 -22.06 -38.95 -15.46
N ARG A 133 -22.14 -38.50 -14.20
CA ARG A 133 -23.14 -37.53 -13.73
C ARG A 133 -22.59 -36.12 -13.83
N THR A 134 -23.42 -35.21 -14.36
CA THR A 134 -23.14 -33.77 -14.42
C THR A 134 -23.87 -33.06 -13.29
N GLU A 135 -23.15 -32.24 -12.52
CA GLU A 135 -23.73 -31.39 -11.48
C GLU A 135 -23.14 -29.99 -11.54
N TYR A 136 -23.93 -28.98 -11.16
CA TYR A 136 -23.40 -27.64 -10.90
C TYR A 136 -23.03 -27.54 -9.43
N ALA A 137 -21.79 -27.14 -9.15
CA ALA A 137 -21.30 -26.91 -7.80
C ALA A 137 -20.81 -25.47 -7.65
N HIS A 138 -20.99 -24.91 -6.47
CA HIS A 138 -20.45 -23.61 -6.11
C HIS A 138 -19.30 -23.80 -5.15
N TYR A 139 -18.13 -23.28 -5.50
CA TYR A 139 -16.91 -23.39 -4.71
C TYR A 139 -16.37 -22.01 -4.39
N ASN A 140 -15.75 -21.87 -3.21
CA ASN A 140 -14.83 -20.75 -3.00
C ASN A 140 -13.48 -21.08 -3.68
N GLY A 141 -12.59 -20.08 -3.83
CA GLY A 141 -11.33 -20.28 -4.54
C GLY A 141 -10.44 -21.36 -3.95
N TYR A 142 -10.44 -21.55 -2.63
CA TYR A 142 -9.68 -22.62 -1.97
C TYR A 142 -10.20 -24.02 -2.35
N GLU A 143 -11.52 -24.21 -2.27
CA GLU A 143 -12.17 -25.46 -2.65
C GLU A 143 -11.95 -25.76 -4.14
N LEU A 144 -12.10 -24.75 -5.00
CA LEU A 144 -11.91 -24.88 -6.44
C LEU A 144 -10.49 -25.32 -6.78
N VAL A 145 -9.47 -24.62 -6.27
CA VAL A 145 -8.07 -24.93 -6.56
C VAL A 145 -7.70 -26.33 -6.05
N LYS A 146 -8.24 -26.76 -4.90
CA LYS A 146 -8.10 -28.14 -4.41
C LYS A 146 -8.73 -29.16 -5.36
N ARG A 147 -9.91 -28.89 -5.90
CA ARG A 147 -10.56 -29.76 -6.89
C ARG A 147 -9.75 -29.87 -8.17
N ILE A 148 -9.27 -28.74 -8.69
CA ILE A 148 -8.40 -28.70 -9.87
C ILE A 148 -7.14 -29.55 -9.65
N MET A 149 -6.51 -29.46 -8.46
CA MET A 149 -5.37 -30.30 -8.10
C MET A 149 -5.72 -31.80 -8.13
N ILE A 150 -6.87 -32.20 -7.59
CA ILE A 150 -7.32 -33.61 -7.60
C ILE A 150 -7.50 -34.11 -9.04
N TYR A 151 -8.15 -33.32 -9.90
CA TYR A 151 -8.36 -33.70 -11.31
C TYR A 151 -7.04 -33.77 -12.08
N GLY A 152 -6.15 -32.78 -11.89
CA GLY A 152 -4.85 -32.75 -12.55
C GLY A 152 -3.92 -33.87 -12.11
N ARG A 153 -3.87 -34.21 -10.82
CA ARG A 153 -3.18 -35.41 -10.31
C ARG A 153 -3.78 -36.67 -10.92
N GLY A 154 -5.11 -36.74 -10.99
CA GLY A 154 -5.82 -37.81 -11.68
C GLY A 154 -5.37 -37.98 -13.14
N ILE A 155 -5.10 -36.90 -13.89
CA ILE A 155 -4.58 -37.01 -15.27
C ILE A 155 -3.13 -37.50 -15.28
N TYR A 156 -2.29 -36.95 -14.39
CA TYR A 156 -0.87 -37.26 -14.31
C TYR A 156 -0.58 -38.69 -13.84
N ASP A 157 -1.34 -39.21 -12.88
CA ASP A 157 -1.10 -40.51 -12.25
C ASP A 157 -1.51 -41.70 -13.14
N VAL A 158 -2.25 -41.47 -14.22
CA VAL A 158 -2.61 -42.51 -15.19
C VAL A 158 -1.44 -42.79 -16.12
N PRO A 159 -0.94 -44.03 -16.22
CA PRO A 159 0.15 -44.40 -17.12
C PRO A 159 -0.17 -44.08 -18.59
N ILE A 160 0.85 -43.70 -19.36
CA ILE A 160 0.71 -43.39 -20.80
C ILE A 160 0.17 -44.60 -21.56
N GLU A 161 0.64 -45.80 -21.19
CA GLU A 161 0.22 -47.06 -21.78
C GLU A 161 -1.28 -47.31 -21.57
N GLU A 162 -1.81 -46.96 -20.41
CA GLU A 162 -3.24 -47.09 -20.10
C GLU A 162 -4.07 -46.11 -20.97
N TRP A 163 -3.60 -44.87 -21.15
CA TRP A 163 -4.28 -43.92 -22.04
C TRP A 163 -4.35 -44.41 -23.48
N ILE A 164 -3.26 -45.00 -23.98
CA ILE A 164 -3.19 -45.55 -25.34
C ILE A 164 -4.05 -46.80 -25.48
N GLU A 165 -4.02 -47.69 -24.48
CA GLU A 165 -4.86 -48.90 -24.46
C GLU A 165 -6.35 -48.53 -24.52
N ARG A 166 -6.77 -47.53 -23.74
CA ARG A 166 -8.16 -47.01 -23.78
C ARG A 166 -8.54 -46.52 -25.17
N LEU A 167 -7.66 -45.78 -25.84
CA LEU A 167 -7.87 -45.31 -27.22
C LEU A 167 -7.97 -46.47 -28.21
N GLN A 168 -7.07 -47.46 -28.12
CA GLN A 168 -7.07 -48.66 -28.96
C GLN A 168 -8.33 -49.51 -28.77
N ASN A 169 -8.88 -49.52 -27.56
CA ASN A 169 -10.16 -50.15 -27.23
C ASN A 169 -11.38 -49.34 -27.68
N GLY A 170 -11.17 -48.23 -28.40
CA GLY A 170 -12.24 -47.40 -28.97
C GLY A 170 -12.85 -46.39 -27.99
N GLN A 171 -12.26 -46.20 -26.80
CA GLN A 171 -12.72 -45.16 -25.87
C GLN A 171 -12.26 -43.78 -26.36
N ASN A 172 -13.16 -42.81 -26.33
CA ASN A 172 -12.82 -41.43 -26.60
C ASN A 172 -12.39 -40.73 -25.30
N VAL A 173 -11.10 -40.39 -25.24
CA VAL A 173 -10.45 -39.77 -24.07
C VAL A 173 -11.05 -38.40 -23.71
N LEU A 174 -11.74 -37.73 -24.63
CA LEU A 174 -12.43 -36.47 -24.38
C LEU A 174 -13.66 -36.62 -23.47
N PHE A 175 -14.25 -37.83 -23.42
CA PHE A 175 -15.35 -38.11 -22.50
C PHE A 175 -14.87 -38.50 -21.10
N ASP A 176 -13.56 -38.57 -20.87
CA ASP A 176 -13.05 -38.71 -19.51
C ASP A 176 -13.46 -37.50 -18.69
N TYR A 177 -14.05 -37.77 -17.52
CA TYR A 177 -14.63 -36.75 -16.66
C TYR A 177 -13.64 -35.65 -16.27
N ARG A 178 -12.33 -35.94 -16.19
CA ARG A 178 -11.28 -34.97 -15.84
C ARG A 178 -11.07 -33.96 -16.96
N PHE A 179 -10.84 -34.44 -18.18
CA PHE A 179 -10.66 -33.58 -19.35
C PHE A 179 -11.92 -32.78 -19.66
N ARG A 180 -13.10 -33.41 -19.52
CA ARG A 180 -14.38 -32.74 -19.73
C ARG A 180 -14.65 -31.64 -18.71
N THR A 181 -14.38 -31.90 -17.43
CA THR A 181 -14.47 -30.88 -16.37
C THR A 181 -13.56 -29.70 -16.68
N PHE A 182 -12.31 -29.92 -17.11
CA PHE A 182 -11.43 -28.81 -17.46
C PHE A 182 -11.87 -28.07 -18.73
N SER A 183 -12.27 -28.78 -19.78
CA SER A 183 -12.68 -28.21 -21.06
C SER A 183 -13.90 -27.30 -20.93
N GLU A 184 -14.98 -27.78 -20.30
CA GLU A 184 -16.23 -27.02 -20.21
C GLU A 184 -16.12 -25.84 -19.24
N ASN A 185 -15.37 -25.99 -18.14
CA ASN A 185 -15.18 -24.88 -17.19
C ASN A 185 -14.15 -23.85 -17.64
N PHE A 186 -13.41 -24.14 -18.71
CA PHE A 186 -12.50 -23.18 -19.32
C PHE A 186 -13.26 -21.98 -19.95
N GLN A 187 -14.54 -22.16 -20.28
CA GLN A 187 -15.45 -21.14 -20.83
C GLN A 187 -15.86 -20.07 -19.80
N TYR A 188 -14.91 -19.51 -19.06
CA TYR A 188 -15.05 -18.53 -17.98
C TYR A 188 -15.50 -19.05 -16.61
N TYR A 189 -16.03 -20.26 -16.45
CA TYR A 189 -16.51 -20.72 -15.13
C TYR A 189 -15.40 -20.74 -14.06
N ILE A 190 -14.28 -21.42 -14.31
CA ILE A 190 -13.14 -21.42 -13.37
C ILE A 190 -12.56 -20.02 -13.24
N ASN A 191 -12.44 -19.30 -14.36
CA ASN A 191 -11.88 -17.96 -14.37
C ASN A 191 -12.67 -17.00 -13.46
N ASN A 192 -14.00 -17.01 -13.55
CA ASN A 192 -14.86 -16.09 -12.81
C ASN A 192 -14.77 -16.34 -11.30
N VAL A 193 -14.68 -17.62 -10.88
CA VAL A 193 -14.48 -17.96 -9.46
C VAL A 193 -13.11 -17.51 -8.96
N ILE A 194 -12.05 -17.67 -9.78
CA ILE A 194 -10.70 -17.22 -9.44
C ILE A 194 -10.64 -15.69 -9.36
N GLU A 195 -11.25 -14.98 -10.30
CA GLU A 195 -11.33 -13.50 -10.30
C GLU A 195 -12.14 -12.99 -9.10
N GLU A 196 -13.31 -13.57 -8.81
CA GLU A 196 -14.10 -13.19 -7.63
C GLU A 196 -13.31 -13.43 -6.33
N THR A 197 -12.58 -14.55 -6.25
CA THR A 197 -11.69 -14.83 -5.11
C THR A 197 -10.57 -13.79 -5.01
N MET A 198 -9.95 -13.46 -6.15
CA MET A 198 -8.85 -12.51 -6.20
C MET A 198 -9.27 -11.12 -5.79
N ASP A 199 -10.40 -10.64 -6.32
CA ASP A 199 -10.98 -9.35 -5.99
C ASP A 199 -11.38 -9.29 -4.52
N SER A 200 -11.98 -10.36 -3.98
CA SER A 200 -12.33 -10.46 -2.55
C SER A 200 -11.09 -10.34 -1.64
N ILE A 201 -10.02 -11.07 -1.97
CA ILE A 201 -8.76 -11.02 -1.21
C ILE A 201 -8.14 -9.62 -1.32
N TYR A 202 -8.07 -9.07 -2.53
CA TYR A 202 -7.53 -7.74 -2.78
C TYR A 202 -8.27 -6.66 -1.98
N GLN A 203 -9.60 -6.63 -2.08
CA GLN A 203 -10.42 -5.66 -1.37
C GLN A 203 -10.28 -5.80 0.15
N ARG A 204 -10.14 -7.01 0.69
CA ARG A 204 -9.92 -7.23 2.13
C ARG A 204 -8.56 -6.70 2.58
N GLU A 205 -7.50 -6.95 1.81
CA GLU A 205 -6.16 -6.43 2.10
C GLU A 205 -6.14 -4.89 2.06
N ILE A 206 -6.67 -4.27 0.99
CA ILE A 206 -6.73 -2.80 0.86
C ILE A 206 -7.62 -2.17 1.94
N THR A 207 -8.79 -2.76 2.23
CA THR A 207 -9.67 -2.26 3.29
C THR A 207 -8.98 -2.31 4.65
N SER A 208 -8.23 -3.39 4.93
CA SER A 208 -7.42 -3.50 6.14
C SER A 208 -6.39 -2.35 6.23
N LYS A 209 -5.72 -2.01 5.12
CA LYS A 209 -4.78 -0.86 5.08
C LYS A 209 -5.47 0.48 5.28
N ASN A 210 -6.64 0.69 4.69
CA ASN A 210 -7.42 1.91 4.92
C ASN A 210 -7.83 2.08 6.39
N VAL A 211 -8.17 0.98 7.08
CA VAL A 211 -8.44 0.99 8.53
C VAL A 211 -7.19 1.37 9.32
N GLU A 212 -6.02 0.84 8.95
CA GLU A 212 -4.75 1.21 9.56
C GLU A 212 -4.44 2.71 9.37
N VAL A 213 -4.63 3.26 8.17
CA VAL A 213 -4.46 4.71 7.91
C VAL A 213 -5.42 5.55 8.77
N TYR A 214 -6.66 5.08 8.98
CA TYR A 214 -7.62 5.77 9.84
C TYR A 214 -7.15 5.88 11.30
N ILE A 215 -6.45 4.86 11.81
CA ILE A 215 -5.82 4.90 13.14
C ILE A 215 -4.73 5.98 13.17
N ILE A 216 -3.93 6.13 12.11
CA ILE A 216 -2.94 7.21 12.00
C ILE A 216 -3.63 8.59 12.03
N TYR A 217 -4.76 8.76 11.33
CA TYR A 217 -5.52 10.01 11.39
C TYR A 217 -6.02 10.34 12.79
N ILE A 218 -6.58 9.36 13.51
CA ILE A 218 -7.03 9.55 14.89
C ILE A 218 -5.86 9.95 15.80
N LEU A 219 -4.74 9.24 15.72
CA LEU A 219 -3.55 9.52 16.53
C LEU A 219 -3.01 10.94 16.25
N SER A 220 -2.98 11.33 14.98
CA SER A 220 -2.55 12.66 14.53
C SER A 220 -3.47 13.76 15.03
N GLY A 221 -4.79 13.54 14.93
CA GLY A 221 -5.81 14.45 15.47
C GLY A 221 -5.68 14.63 16.98
N CYS A 222 -5.47 13.53 17.71
CA CYS A 222 -5.21 13.56 19.15
C CYS A 222 -3.96 14.38 19.50
N LEU A 223 -2.87 14.23 18.74
CA LEU A 223 -1.65 15.01 18.95
C LEU A 223 -1.84 16.52 18.66
N ILE A 224 -2.55 16.87 17.60
CA ILE A 224 -2.88 18.27 17.26
C ILE A 224 -3.77 18.90 18.35
N PHE A 225 -4.78 18.16 18.82
CA PHE A 225 -5.63 18.59 19.92
C PHE A 225 -4.83 18.80 21.21
N LEU A 226 -3.95 17.86 21.55
CA LEU A 226 -3.09 17.94 22.72
C LEU A 226 -2.11 19.13 22.64
N SER A 227 -1.53 19.37 21.46
CA SER A 227 -0.68 20.54 21.19
C SER A 227 -1.44 21.85 21.41
N SER A 228 -2.69 21.92 20.94
CA SER A 228 -3.56 23.07 21.15
C SER A 228 -3.94 23.24 22.63
N ALA A 229 -4.19 22.13 23.34
CA ALA A 229 -4.49 22.13 24.77
C ALA A 229 -3.31 22.63 25.62
N ILE A 230 -2.06 22.26 25.28
CA ILE A 230 -0.85 22.80 25.94
C ILE A 230 -0.84 24.33 25.87
N ASN A 231 -1.20 24.90 24.72
CA ASN A 231 -1.22 26.34 24.53
C ASN A 231 -2.39 27.01 25.28
N PHE A 232 -3.61 26.49 25.13
CA PHE A 232 -4.83 27.11 25.66
C PHE A 232 -4.98 26.91 27.18
N LEU A 233 -4.73 25.71 27.69
CA LEU A 233 -4.90 25.38 29.11
C LEU A 233 -3.65 25.61 29.94
N GLY A 234 -2.46 25.61 29.32
CA GLY A 234 -1.18 25.77 30.01
C GLY A 234 -0.56 27.14 29.80
N ILE A 235 0.00 27.35 28.61
CA ILE A 235 0.90 28.50 28.32
C ILE A 235 0.16 29.84 28.41
N THR A 236 -1.02 29.94 27.80
CA THR A 236 -1.84 31.16 27.77
C THR A 236 -2.27 31.62 29.17
N PRO A 237 -2.88 30.76 30.03
CA PRO A 237 -3.25 31.16 31.38
C PRO A 237 -2.04 31.43 32.27
N LEU A 238 -0.91 30.74 32.07
CA LEU A 238 0.34 31.05 32.77
C LEU A 238 0.79 32.49 32.48
N TYR A 239 0.78 32.90 31.21
CA TYR A 239 1.14 34.24 30.78
C TYR A 239 0.12 35.30 31.22
N ASN A 240 -1.18 35.01 31.11
CA ASN A 240 -2.23 35.95 31.52
C ASN A 240 -2.23 36.18 33.04
N ASN A 241 -2.04 35.13 33.84
CA ASN A 241 -1.94 35.26 35.30
C ASN A 241 -0.70 36.09 35.68
N SER A 242 0.47 35.84 35.07
CA SER A 242 1.68 36.60 35.36
C SER A 242 1.56 38.07 34.95
N LYS A 243 0.98 38.36 33.78
CA LYS A 243 0.73 39.73 33.30
C LYS A 243 -0.30 40.47 34.17
N LEU A 244 -1.36 39.78 34.60
CA LEU A 244 -2.38 40.36 35.48
C LEU A 244 -1.79 40.68 36.85
N LEU A 245 -0.95 39.80 37.40
CA LEU A 245 -0.20 40.05 38.63
C LEU A 245 0.76 41.24 38.46
N TYR A 246 1.54 41.27 37.39
CA TYR A 246 2.43 42.37 37.08
C TYR A 246 1.69 43.72 36.99
N LYS A 247 0.54 43.76 36.30
CA LYS A 247 -0.30 44.96 36.20
C LYS A 247 -0.92 45.37 37.54
N LYS A 248 -1.36 44.40 38.34
CA LYS A 248 -1.88 44.60 39.70
C LYS A 248 -0.79 45.20 40.60
N THR A 249 0.41 44.63 40.59
CA THR A 249 1.55 45.16 41.34
C THR A 249 1.97 46.54 40.86
N LEU A 250 2.02 46.82 39.55
CA LEU A 250 2.31 48.17 39.05
C LEU A 250 1.26 49.21 39.48
N ARG A 251 -0.04 48.85 39.47
CA ARG A 251 -1.10 49.73 39.99
C ARG A 251 -0.92 50.02 41.48
N MET A 252 -0.41 49.06 42.24
CA MET A 252 -0.05 49.22 43.65
C MET A 252 0.92 50.40 43.86
N PHE A 253 1.97 50.47 43.03
CA PHE A 253 2.99 51.51 43.12
C PHE A 253 2.44 52.92 42.90
N LYS A 254 1.30 53.06 42.19
CA LYS A 254 0.62 54.36 42.01
C LYS A 254 0.12 54.96 43.33
N TYR A 255 -0.17 54.14 44.33
CA TYR A 255 -0.73 54.58 45.62
C TYR A 255 0.34 54.92 46.67
N LEU A 256 1.63 54.77 46.35
CA LEU A 256 2.71 55.22 47.22
C LEU A 256 2.87 56.74 47.11
N LEU A 257 2.96 57.42 48.26
CA LEU A 257 3.27 58.84 48.32
C LEU A 257 4.66 59.09 47.71
N LYS A 258 4.84 60.19 46.97
CA LYS A 258 6.14 60.57 46.37
C LYS A 258 7.29 60.55 47.38
N GLY A 259 7.03 60.97 48.63
CA GLY A 259 8.02 60.92 49.72
C GLY A 259 8.46 59.50 50.07
N SER A 260 7.55 58.53 50.07
CA SER A 260 7.85 57.12 50.33
C SER A 260 8.62 56.46 49.18
N ILE A 261 8.37 56.89 47.93
CA ILE A 261 9.13 56.44 46.75
C ILE A 261 10.58 56.94 46.85
N ASN A 262 10.78 58.21 47.22
CA ASN A 262 12.11 58.77 47.42
C ASN A 262 12.87 58.08 48.57
N ASP A 263 12.18 57.69 49.66
CA ASP A 263 12.79 56.91 50.75
C ASP A 263 13.14 55.46 50.34
N ILE A 264 12.36 54.86 49.44
CA ILE A 264 12.70 53.54 48.85
C ILE A 264 13.92 53.67 47.93
N ILE A 265 13.97 54.71 47.09
CA ILE A 265 15.09 54.97 46.17
C ILE A 265 16.36 55.25 46.98
N SER A 266 16.30 56.10 48.00
CA SER A 266 17.46 56.42 48.85
C SER A 266 17.98 55.20 49.60
N ARG A 267 17.09 54.35 50.17
CA ARG A 267 17.51 53.08 50.80
C ARG A 267 18.12 52.11 49.80
N PHE A 268 17.63 52.09 48.56
CA PHE A 268 18.20 51.27 47.49
C PHE A 268 19.59 51.76 47.09
N GLU A 269 19.76 53.08 46.91
CA GLU A 269 21.04 53.72 46.62
C GLU A 269 22.03 53.46 47.75
N VAL A 270 21.64 53.68 49.01
CA VAL A 270 22.47 53.39 50.19
C VAL A 270 22.84 51.90 50.28
N SER A 271 21.91 50.98 49.95
CA SER A 271 22.21 49.54 49.95
C SER A 271 23.14 49.14 48.81
N VAL A 272 23.00 49.75 47.63
CA VAL A 272 23.90 49.55 46.50
C VAL A 272 25.27 50.07 46.85
N GLU A 273 25.35 51.31 47.35
CA GLU A 273 26.55 52.03 47.76
C GLU A 273 27.30 51.24 48.84
N SER A 274 26.60 50.81 49.90
CA SER A 274 27.12 49.92 50.94
C SER A 274 27.72 48.63 50.39
N ILE A 275 27.04 47.96 49.45
CA ILE A 275 27.55 46.71 48.86
C ILE A 275 28.76 46.99 47.96
N THR A 276 28.75 48.08 47.18
CA THR A 276 29.91 48.45 46.36
C THR A 276 31.11 48.91 47.17
N GLU A 277 30.89 49.55 48.32
CA GLU A 277 31.92 49.99 49.25
C GLU A 277 32.49 48.81 50.06
N THR A 278 31.65 47.81 50.39
CA THR A 278 32.08 46.59 51.11
C THR A 278 32.83 45.60 50.21
N TYR A 279 32.56 45.58 48.89
CA TYR A 279 33.12 44.61 47.96
C TYR A 279 34.01 45.23 46.85
N ASP A 280 34.28 46.53 46.92
CA ASP A 280 35.15 47.30 46.00
C ASP A 280 34.84 47.08 44.51
N ILE A 281 33.54 47.16 44.15
CA ILE A 281 33.05 46.91 42.79
C ILE A 281 32.79 48.26 42.10
N SER A 282 33.46 48.54 40.96
CA SER A 282 33.21 49.76 40.19
C SER A 282 31.84 49.74 39.47
N VAL A 283 30.99 50.73 39.77
CA VAL A 283 29.59 50.84 39.28
C VAL A 283 29.50 51.28 37.81
N ASP A 284 30.57 51.85 37.24
CA ASP A 284 30.53 52.48 35.91
C ASP A 284 30.25 51.52 34.76
N ASN A 285 30.61 50.24 34.88
CA ASN A 285 30.29 49.23 33.85
C ASN A 285 28.80 48.84 33.78
N LYS A 286 27.97 49.19 34.78
CA LYS A 286 26.53 48.91 34.74
C LYS A 286 25.73 50.00 34.02
N LYS A 287 26.16 51.27 34.02
CA LYS A 287 25.43 52.37 33.33
C LYS A 287 25.28 52.11 31.82
N ASN A 288 26.31 51.57 31.18
CA ASN A 288 26.26 51.13 29.77
C ASN A 288 25.38 49.89 29.51
N LYS A 289 24.98 49.15 30.55
CA LYS A 289 24.07 48.00 30.44
C LYS A 289 22.60 48.44 30.43
N TYR A 290 22.29 49.60 30.99
CA TYR A 290 20.94 50.16 31.03
C TYR A 290 20.55 50.94 29.77
N SER A 291 21.51 51.56 29.07
CA SER A 291 21.25 52.21 27.76
C SER A 291 20.85 51.21 26.65
N ASN A 292 21.25 49.95 26.77
CA ASN A 292 20.83 48.85 25.88
C ASN A 292 19.43 48.28 26.20
N ILE A 293 18.76 48.74 27.27
CA ILE A 293 17.40 48.28 27.62
C ILE A 293 16.33 49.07 26.84
N GLU A 294 16.64 50.30 26.41
CA GLU A 294 15.72 51.13 25.61
C GLU A 294 15.69 50.75 24.13
N SER A 295 16.65 49.94 23.64
CA SER A 295 16.74 49.51 22.24
C SER A 295 16.26 48.07 21.99
N GLU A 296 15.37 47.50 22.83
CA GLU A 296 14.70 46.25 22.49
C GLU A 296 13.83 46.45 21.23
N ASN A 297 14.38 46.03 20.07
CA ASN A 297 13.71 46.06 18.77
C ASN A 297 12.25 45.62 18.91
N VAL A 298 11.33 46.38 18.30
CA VAL A 298 9.87 46.11 18.28
C VAL A 298 9.57 44.65 17.91
N PHE A 299 10.41 44.07 17.05
CA PHE A 299 10.38 42.66 16.66
C PHE A 299 10.58 41.68 17.84
N SER A 300 11.55 41.95 18.72
CA SER A 300 11.81 41.12 19.91
C SER A 300 10.65 41.16 20.92
N ARG A 301 9.97 42.32 21.02
CA ARG A 301 8.80 42.53 21.87
C ARG A 301 7.56 41.81 21.34
N ASN A 302 7.41 41.71 20.02
CA ASN A 302 6.36 40.92 19.38
C ASN A 302 6.63 39.41 19.44
N ILE A 303 7.87 38.96 19.27
CA ILE A 303 8.26 37.55 19.47
C ILE A 303 7.93 37.07 20.88
N LYS A 304 8.15 37.91 21.91
CA LYS A 304 7.78 37.58 23.30
C LYS A 304 6.28 37.34 23.51
N LYS A 305 5.40 37.93 22.69
CA LYS A 305 3.94 37.70 22.73
C LYS A 305 3.51 36.44 21.95
N LEU A 306 4.30 36.01 20.97
CA LEU A 306 4.03 34.88 20.08
C LEU A 306 4.62 33.53 20.56
N LYS A 307 5.37 33.50 21.66
CA LYS A 307 6.11 32.29 22.13
C LYS A 307 5.24 31.04 22.31
N GLY A 308 4.01 31.17 22.80
CA GLY A 308 3.08 30.04 22.94
C GLY A 308 2.60 29.49 21.60
N TYR A 309 2.33 30.37 20.65
CA TYR A 309 1.97 29.98 19.28
C TYR A 309 3.14 29.31 18.55
N PHE A 310 4.37 29.78 18.79
CA PHE A 310 5.57 29.15 18.21
C PHE A 310 5.76 27.71 18.67
N ILE A 311 5.54 27.41 19.96
CA ILE A 311 5.57 26.04 20.50
C ILE A 311 4.50 25.17 19.82
N ASN A 312 3.28 25.70 19.66
CA ASN A 312 2.19 24.97 19.00
C ASN A 312 2.49 24.68 17.52
N ILE A 313 3.06 25.66 16.80
CA ILE A 313 3.46 25.50 15.40
C ILE A 313 4.53 24.42 15.27
N LEU A 314 5.53 24.39 16.16
CA LEU A 314 6.58 23.36 16.14
C LEU A 314 6.02 21.94 16.35
N LEU A 315 5.12 21.78 17.32
CA LEU A 315 4.48 20.49 17.59
C LEU A 315 3.59 20.05 16.42
N ILE A 316 2.72 20.94 15.91
CA ILE A 316 1.88 20.63 14.75
C ILE A 316 2.75 20.30 13.53
N ALA A 317 3.81 21.06 13.28
CA ALA A 317 4.74 20.80 12.18
C ALA A 317 5.41 19.43 12.32
N SER A 318 5.81 19.00 13.52
CA SER A 318 6.38 17.65 13.73
C SER A 318 5.39 16.53 13.40
N VAL A 319 4.11 16.70 13.76
CA VAL A 319 3.05 15.72 13.46
C VAL A 319 2.73 15.68 11.98
N LEU A 320 2.58 16.84 11.34
CA LEU A 320 2.30 16.94 9.91
C LEU A 320 3.46 16.43 9.06
N ALA A 321 4.71 16.72 9.45
CA ALA A 321 5.89 16.23 8.75
C ALA A 321 5.99 14.71 8.76
N PHE A 322 5.50 14.04 9.81
CA PHE A 322 5.44 12.58 9.89
C PHE A 322 4.27 11.97 9.10
N THR A 323 3.10 12.59 9.17
CA THR A 323 1.84 12.00 8.68
C THR A 323 1.63 12.19 7.19
N ILE A 324 1.96 13.36 6.64
CA ILE A 324 1.77 13.66 5.21
C ILE A 324 2.53 12.68 4.31
N PRO A 325 3.81 12.36 4.55
CA PRO A 325 4.55 11.41 3.72
C PRO A 325 3.94 10.00 3.72
N ILE A 326 3.42 9.54 4.87
CA ILE A 326 2.75 8.24 4.96
C ILE A 326 1.53 8.22 4.04
N ILE A 327 0.68 9.24 4.13
CA ILE A 327 -0.57 9.33 3.35
C ILE A 327 -0.28 9.44 1.85
N VAL A 328 0.69 10.27 1.46
CA VAL A 328 1.06 10.43 0.05
C VAL A 328 1.61 9.12 -0.51
N LYS A 329 2.43 8.42 0.28
CA LYS A 329 3.04 7.15 -0.15
C LYS A 329 2.06 5.98 -0.15
N ASP A 330 1.11 5.96 0.77
CA ASP A 330 0.01 5.00 0.78
C ASP A 330 -0.78 5.05 -0.54
N SER A 331 -1.23 6.25 -0.94
CA SER A 331 -1.94 6.45 -2.21
C SER A 331 -1.08 6.09 -3.43
N GLU A 332 0.22 6.38 -3.39
CA GLU A 332 1.16 6.03 -4.48
C GLU A 332 1.32 4.50 -4.61
N ILE A 333 1.48 3.79 -3.48
CA ILE A 333 1.62 2.33 -3.44
C ILE A 333 0.35 1.67 -3.98
N ILE A 334 -0.83 2.09 -3.52
CA ILE A 334 -2.11 1.53 -3.97
C ILE A 334 -2.31 1.78 -5.47
N SER A 335 -2.07 3.00 -5.96
CA SER A 335 -2.20 3.31 -7.39
C SER A 335 -1.24 2.50 -8.27
N ASN A 336 -0.01 2.25 -7.80
CA ASN A 336 0.93 1.40 -8.53
C ASN A 336 0.52 -0.08 -8.50
N LEU A 337 -0.07 -0.53 -7.38
CA LEU A 337 -0.57 -1.90 -7.24
C LEU A 337 -1.78 -2.15 -8.15
N ASP A 338 -2.75 -1.24 -8.19
CA ASP A 338 -3.89 -1.28 -9.12
C ASP A 338 -3.41 -1.35 -10.57
N TYR A 339 -2.40 -0.53 -10.91
CA TYR A 339 -1.79 -0.56 -12.24
C TYR A 339 -1.18 -1.93 -12.56
N ASN A 340 -0.45 -2.54 -11.62
CA ASN A 340 0.17 -3.85 -11.82
C ASN A 340 -0.86 -4.97 -11.96
N LEU A 341 -1.99 -4.90 -11.23
CA LEU A 341 -3.08 -5.85 -11.36
C LEU A 341 -3.68 -5.83 -12.77
N VAL A 342 -3.99 -4.64 -13.29
CA VAL A 342 -4.50 -4.47 -14.65
C VAL A 342 -3.43 -4.89 -15.68
N ALA A 343 -2.17 -4.56 -15.44
CA ALA A 343 -1.08 -4.92 -16.35
C ALA A 343 -0.90 -6.44 -16.48
N GLY A 344 -1.08 -7.21 -15.39
CA GLY A 344 -0.98 -8.66 -15.42
C GLY A 344 -2.20 -9.36 -16.03
N GLU A 345 -3.33 -8.68 -16.26
CA GLU A 345 -4.43 -9.24 -17.07
C GLU A 345 -3.97 -9.68 -18.46
N ARG A 346 -2.91 -9.05 -19.00
CA ARG A 346 -2.32 -9.43 -20.30
C ARG A 346 -1.87 -10.89 -20.31
N LYS A 347 -1.19 -11.37 -19.25
CA LYS A 347 -0.73 -12.77 -19.14
C LYS A 347 -1.92 -13.73 -19.26
N LYS A 348 -3.00 -13.41 -18.55
CA LYS A 348 -4.24 -14.17 -18.60
C LYS A 348 -4.87 -14.15 -19.99
N SER A 349 -5.07 -12.98 -20.60
CA SER A 349 -5.74 -12.88 -21.90
C SER A 349 -4.94 -13.55 -23.02
N ILE A 350 -3.61 -13.54 -22.99
CA ILE A 350 -2.77 -14.31 -23.92
C ILE A 350 -3.03 -15.81 -23.77
N LEU A 351 -3.00 -16.30 -22.52
CA LEU A 351 -3.22 -17.71 -22.25
C LEU A 351 -4.61 -18.18 -22.68
N LEU A 352 -5.66 -17.40 -22.35
CA LEU A 352 -7.02 -17.68 -22.79
C LEU A 352 -7.14 -17.63 -24.32
N SER A 353 -6.53 -16.63 -24.96
CA SER A 353 -6.56 -16.49 -26.43
C SER A 353 -5.87 -17.67 -27.13
N SER A 354 -4.79 -18.20 -26.57
CA SER A 354 -4.07 -19.34 -27.15
C SER A 354 -4.93 -20.59 -27.25
N ILE A 355 -5.53 -20.99 -26.14
CA ILE A 355 -6.39 -22.17 -26.13
C ILE A 355 -7.70 -21.92 -26.85
N LEU A 356 -8.28 -20.72 -26.79
CA LEU A 356 -9.43 -20.41 -27.63
C LEU A 356 -9.07 -20.48 -29.12
N SER A 357 -7.85 -20.12 -29.52
CA SER A 357 -7.36 -20.32 -30.90
C SER A 357 -7.27 -21.80 -31.26
N TYR A 358 -6.80 -22.63 -30.33
CA TYR A 358 -6.84 -24.08 -30.49
C TYR A 358 -8.28 -24.59 -30.66
N GLU A 359 -9.22 -24.16 -29.82
CA GLU A 359 -10.63 -24.58 -29.90
C GLU A 359 -11.33 -24.09 -31.19
N VAL A 360 -10.97 -22.90 -31.68
CA VAL A 360 -11.46 -22.37 -32.96
C VAL A 360 -10.97 -23.21 -34.15
N LEU A 361 -9.75 -23.72 -34.11
CA LEU A 361 -9.25 -24.62 -35.16
C LEU A 361 -9.81 -26.03 -35.03
N LEU A 362 -9.96 -26.50 -33.79
CA LEU A 362 -10.48 -27.82 -33.47
C LEU A 362 -11.98 -27.95 -33.81
N GLN A 363 -12.76 -26.88 -33.65
CA GLN A 363 -14.22 -26.89 -33.79
C GLN A 363 -14.85 -28.01 -32.94
N ASP A 364 -14.61 -27.96 -31.63
CA ASP A 364 -15.12 -28.94 -30.67
C ASP A 364 -16.62 -28.77 -30.42
N GLU A 365 -17.42 -29.52 -31.19
CA GLU A 365 -18.88 -29.61 -31.11
C GLU A 365 -19.40 -30.23 -29.80
N ILE A 366 -18.54 -30.88 -29.00
CA ILE A 366 -18.95 -31.46 -27.71
C ILE A 366 -19.02 -30.35 -26.66
N THR A 367 -18.00 -29.48 -26.66
CA THR A 367 -17.83 -28.43 -25.65
C THR A 367 -18.49 -27.11 -26.08
N TYR A 368 -18.46 -26.77 -27.37
CA TYR A 368 -18.86 -25.46 -27.88
C TYR A 368 -19.96 -25.57 -28.92
N VAL A 369 -20.97 -24.72 -28.79
CA VAL A 369 -21.91 -24.45 -29.89
C VAL A 369 -21.15 -23.68 -30.99
N PRO A 370 -21.36 -23.98 -32.29
CA PRO A 370 -20.69 -23.30 -33.38
C PRO A 370 -20.72 -21.77 -33.28
N GLY A 371 -19.55 -21.12 -33.29
CA GLY A 371 -19.40 -19.67 -33.12
C GLY A 371 -19.09 -19.20 -31.70
N THR A 372 -19.18 -20.07 -30.69
CA THR A 372 -18.92 -19.69 -29.30
C THR A 372 -17.43 -19.43 -29.08
N ALA A 373 -16.56 -20.39 -29.42
CA ALA A 373 -15.12 -20.27 -29.24
C ALA A 373 -14.55 -19.03 -29.95
N GLU A 374 -15.04 -18.73 -31.15
CA GLU A 374 -14.67 -17.55 -31.95
C GLU A 374 -15.10 -16.25 -31.26
N THR A 375 -16.31 -16.22 -30.70
CA THR A 375 -16.81 -15.07 -29.95
C THR A 375 -15.97 -14.84 -28.70
N LEU A 376 -15.61 -15.91 -27.97
CA LEU A 376 -14.77 -15.81 -26.79
C LEU A 376 -13.35 -15.34 -27.15
N LEU A 377 -12.76 -15.90 -28.21
CA LEU A 377 -11.44 -15.51 -28.71
C LEU A 377 -11.43 -14.01 -29.09
N TYR A 378 -12.43 -13.56 -29.83
CA TYR A 378 -12.57 -12.15 -30.19
C TYR A 378 -12.66 -11.24 -28.97
N ASN A 379 -13.40 -11.65 -27.93
CA ASN A 379 -13.53 -10.87 -26.70
C ASN A 379 -12.19 -10.78 -25.94
N GLU A 380 -11.45 -11.88 -25.82
CA GLU A 380 -10.13 -11.88 -25.17
C GLU A 380 -9.09 -11.08 -25.95
N MET A 381 -9.08 -11.17 -27.27
CA MET A 381 -8.23 -10.34 -28.12
C MET A 381 -8.51 -8.85 -27.94
N LYS A 382 -9.80 -8.50 -27.90
CA LYS A 382 -10.21 -7.12 -27.67
C LYS A 382 -9.79 -6.65 -26.28
N LYS A 383 -9.99 -7.47 -25.25
CA LYS A 383 -9.53 -7.17 -23.88
C LYS A 383 -8.01 -6.94 -23.85
N LEU A 384 -7.23 -7.82 -24.46
CA LEU A 384 -5.77 -7.68 -24.55
C LEU A 384 -5.36 -6.37 -25.24
N SER A 385 -5.98 -6.05 -26.37
CA SER A 385 -5.73 -4.82 -27.12
C SER A 385 -6.10 -3.56 -26.32
N ASP A 386 -7.25 -3.59 -25.64
CA ASP A 386 -7.72 -2.47 -24.82
C ASP A 386 -6.78 -2.20 -23.64
N VAL A 387 -6.37 -3.25 -22.91
CA VAL A 387 -5.41 -3.14 -21.80
C VAL A 387 -4.06 -2.64 -22.31
N GLN A 388 -3.56 -3.18 -23.42
CA GLN A 388 -2.30 -2.76 -24.01
C GLN A 388 -2.31 -1.28 -24.40
N ASN A 389 -3.40 -0.80 -25.01
CA ASN A 389 -3.59 0.61 -25.32
C ASN A 389 -3.67 1.48 -24.07
N GLN A 390 -4.38 1.04 -23.04
CA GLN A 390 -4.49 1.79 -21.78
C GLN A 390 -3.13 1.97 -21.10
N LEU A 391 -2.29 0.94 -21.09
CA LEU A 391 -0.92 0.99 -20.58
C LEU A 391 -0.02 1.88 -21.44
N TYR A 392 -0.07 1.71 -22.76
CA TYR A 392 0.75 2.46 -23.70
C TYR A 392 0.49 3.97 -23.66
N TYR A 393 -0.77 4.39 -23.46
CA TYR A 393 -1.17 5.79 -23.39
C TYR A 393 -1.27 6.37 -21.97
N GLY A 394 -1.01 5.58 -20.92
CA GLY A 394 -1.06 6.05 -19.52
C GLY A 394 -2.47 6.40 -19.05
N LYS A 395 -3.49 5.64 -19.49
CA LYS A 395 -4.90 5.87 -19.09
C LYS A 395 -5.26 5.30 -17.72
N LEU A 396 -4.34 4.55 -17.10
CA LEU A 396 -4.51 3.86 -15.82
C LEU A 396 -3.97 4.66 -14.61
N GLY A 397 -3.86 5.99 -14.73
CA GLY A 397 -3.41 6.86 -13.63
C GLY A 397 -1.89 6.98 -13.45
N LEU A 398 -1.11 6.05 -14.01
CA LEU A 398 0.35 6.18 -14.11
C LEU A 398 0.78 6.77 -15.46
N LYS A 399 2.07 7.12 -15.54
CA LYS A 399 2.69 7.58 -16.79
C LYS A 399 2.61 6.48 -17.87
N PRO A 400 2.51 6.86 -19.15
CA PRO A 400 2.60 5.93 -20.28
C PRO A 400 3.80 4.98 -20.15
N THR A 401 3.64 3.70 -20.51
CA THR A 401 4.75 2.71 -20.43
C THR A 401 5.99 3.14 -21.22
N ARG A 402 5.79 3.84 -22.35
CA ARG A 402 6.86 4.43 -23.17
C ARG A 402 7.73 5.47 -22.44
N ASP A 403 7.22 6.03 -21.33
CA ASP A 403 7.90 7.05 -20.54
C ASP A 403 8.54 6.46 -19.26
N ILE A 404 8.35 5.16 -18.99
CA ILE A 404 8.91 4.46 -17.82
C ILE A 404 10.26 3.86 -18.21
N ARG A 405 11.35 4.57 -17.91
CA ARG A 405 12.73 4.19 -18.28
C ARG A 405 13.17 2.80 -17.82
N ASN A 406 12.66 2.33 -16.68
CA ASN A 406 12.96 0.99 -16.17
C ASN A 406 12.47 -0.11 -17.13
N LEU A 407 11.46 0.17 -17.97
CA LEU A 407 10.90 -0.73 -18.95
C LEU A 407 11.62 -0.68 -20.31
N ASP A 408 12.56 0.25 -20.53
CA ASP A 408 13.29 0.39 -21.80
C ASP A 408 13.95 -0.96 -22.20
N SER A 409 14.40 -1.75 -21.21
CA SER A 409 14.99 -3.10 -21.39
C SER A 409 14.06 -4.16 -21.96
N ILE A 410 12.75 -3.91 -21.97
CA ILE A 410 11.72 -4.82 -22.48
C ILE A 410 11.01 -4.21 -23.67
N LEU A 411 10.81 -2.89 -23.67
CA LEU A 411 10.03 -2.17 -24.67
C LEU A 411 10.87 -1.71 -25.88
N ILE A 412 12.15 -1.36 -25.66
CA ILE A 412 12.99 -0.68 -26.66
C ILE A 412 14.20 -1.54 -27.02
N TYR A 413 14.91 -2.08 -26.03
CA TYR A 413 16.14 -2.82 -26.29
C TYR A 413 15.86 -4.22 -26.83
N GLU A 414 16.47 -4.51 -27.98
CA GLU A 414 16.47 -5.80 -28.66
C GLU A 414 17.40 -6.82 -27.97
N ASP A 415 17.04 -7.25 -26.77
CA ASP A 415 17.74 -8.33 -26.07
C ASP A 415 16.83 -9.54 -25.86
N CYS A 416 17.44 -10.73 -25.76
CA CYS A 416 16.67 -11.93 -25.55
C CYS A 416 16.09 -11.96 -24.14
N ARG A 417 14.81 -12.36 -24.06
CA ARG A 417 14.01 -12.29 -22.82
C ARG A 417 14.06 -13.55 -21.97
N LYS A 418 14.72 -14.59 -22.49
CA LYS A 418 15.01 -15.84 -21.80
C LYS A 418 16.50 -15.89 -21.41
N PRO A 419 16.93 -16.83 -20.56
CA PRO A 419 18.35 -17.08 -20.32
C PRO A 419 19.09 -17.22 -21.65
N ARG A 420 20.29 -16.62 -21.77
CA ARG A 420 21.05 -16.58 -23.05
C ARG A 420 21.20 -17.94 -23.72
N GLU A 421 21.37 -18.99 -22.92
CA GLU A 421 21.49 -20.38 -23.39
C GLU A 421 20.25 -20.87 -24.16
N GLU A 422 19.03 -20.49 -23.75
CA GLU A 422 17.78 -20.81 -24.46
C GLU A 422 17.62 -20.03 -25.77
N CYS A 423 18.20 -18.83 -25.82
CA CYS A 423 18.15 -17.95 -26.99
C CYS A 423 19.14 -18.39 -28.07
N ASP A 424 20.31 -18.86 -27.65
CA ASP A 424 21.37 -19.32 -28.54
C ASP A 424 21.00 -20.66 -29.19
N THR A 425 20.26 -21.51 -28.45
CA THR A 425 19.77 -22.82 -28.90
C THR A 425 18.45 -22.77 -29.66
N PHE A 426 17.83 -21.59 -29.82
CA PHE A 426 16.58 -21.44 -30.55
C PHE A 426 16.74 -21.81 -32.03
N VAL A 427 15.90 -22.72 -32.52
CA VAL A 427 15.92 -23.20 -33.89
C VAL A 427 14.97 -22.35 -34.72
N ASP A 428 15.50 -21.69 -35.76
CA ASP A 428 14.68 -20.95 -36.70
C ASP A 428 13.74 -21.91 -37.45
N VAL A 429 12.46 -21.53 -37.53
CA VAL A 429 11.47 -22.18 -38.40
C VAL A 429 10.85 -21.10 -39.30
N PRO A 430 11.60 -20.61 -40.30
CA PRO A 430 11.17 -19.45 -41.11
C PRO A 430 9.87 -19.72 -41.87
N GLU A 431 9.64 -20.97 -42.27
CA GLU A 431 8.41 -21.42 -42.93
C GLU A 431 7.15 -21.21 -42.07
N LYS A 432 7.32 -21.10 -40.75
CA LYS A 432 6.24 -20.85 -39.79
C LYS A 432 6.31 -19.45 -39.15
N GLY A 433 7.09 -18.54 -39.73
CA GLY A 433 7.27 -17.16 -39.23
C GLY A 433 8.10 -17.03 -37.95
N VAL A 434 8.59 -18.14 -37.39
CA VAL A 434 9.32 -18.16 -36.13
C VAL A 434 10.81 -18.00 -36.41
N THR A 435 11.37 -16.83 -36.09
CA THR A 435 12.79 -16.50 -36.33
C THR A 435 13.46 -15.97 -35.06
N LYS A 436 14.78 -16.05 -34.98
CA LYS A 436 15.58 -15.43 -33.90
C LYS A 436 15.35 -13.94 -33.75
N ASN A 437 14.93 -13.24 -34.81
CA ASN A 437 14.58 -11.82 -34.75
C ASN A 437 13.34 -11.59 -33.90
N MET A 438 12.37 -12.52 -33.92
CA MET A 438 11.18 -12.48 -33.07
C MET A 438 11.52 -12.42 -31.58
N LEU A 439 12.63 -13.07 -31.18
CA LEU A 439 13.10 -13.06 -29.79
C LEU A 439 13.59 -11.69 -29.31
N ARG A 440 13.82 -10.77 -30.25
CA ARG A 440 14.38 -9.43 -30.02
C ARG A 440 13.34 -8.32 -30.18
N ILE A 441 12.16 -8.61 -30.71
CA ILE A 441 11.08 -7.63 -30.93
C ILE A 441 10.57 -7.08 -29.59
N GLY A 442 10.29 -5.78 -29.50
CA GLY A 442 9.71 -5.09 -28.34
C GLY A 442 8.41 -5.74 -27.84
N LEU A 443 8.10 -5.65 -26.54
CA LEU A 443 6.94 -6.36 -25.97
C LEU A 443 5.64 -5.88 -26.61
N ASN A 444 5.54 -4.59 -26.93
CA ASN A 444 4.36 -4.04 -27.56
C ASN A 444 4.21 -4.59 -28.99
N ASP A 445 5.28 -4.61 -29.76
CA ASP A 445 5.29 -5.05 -31.14
C ASP A 445 4.98 -6.56 -31.25
N ILE A 446 5.53 -7.40 -30.36
CA ILE A 446 5.22 -8.84 -30.36
C ILE A 446 3.77 -9.12 -29.92
N LEU A 447 3.20 -8.28 -29.05
CA LEU A 447 1.79 -8.38 -28.67
C LEU A 447 0.86 -7.95 -29.81
N GLU A 448 1.23 -6.91 -30.56
CA GLU A 448 0.50 -6.50 -31.76
C GLU A 448 0.52 -7.59 -32.83
N GLU A 449 1.70 -8.15 -33.11
CA GLU A 449 1.86 -9.28 -34.05
C GLU A 449 1.04 -10.50 -33.59
N TYR A 450 1.10 -10.83 -32.29
CA TYR A 450 0.29 -11.90 -31.71
C TYR A 450 -1.21 -11.67 -31.95
N ILE A 451 -1.73 -10.45 -31.71
CA ILE A 451 -3.14 -10.12 -31.96
C ILE A 451 -3.50 -10.26 -33.45
N GLU A 452 -2.63 -9.84 -34.37
CA GLU A 452 -2.87 -10.00 -35.81
C GLU A 452 -2.93 -11.48 -36.22
N ILE A 453 -2.09 -12.32 -35.65
CA ILE A 453 -2.13 -13.78 -35.86
C ILE A 453 -3.45 -14.38 -35.36
N LEU A 454 -3.94 -13.96 -34.20
CA LEU A 454 -5.24 -14.40 -33.69
C LEU A 454 -6.40 -13.95 -34.60
N LYS A 455 -6.31 -12.74 -35.18
CA LYS A 455 -7.29 -12.27 -36.18
C LYS A 455 -7.28 -13.13 -37.43
N ALA A 456 -6.10 -13.57 -37.88
CA ALA A 456 -5.97 -14.45 -39.03
C ALA A 456 -6.60 -15.83 -38.76
N ILE A 457 -6.40 -16.40 -37.56
CA ILE A 457 -7.05 -17.64 -37.14
C ILE A 457 -8.59 -17.50 -37.18
N LEU A 458 -9.12 -16.42 -36.60
CA LEU A 458 -10.56 -16.12 -36.64
C LEU A 458 -11.10 -15.94 -38.07
N ALA A 459 -10.37 -15.25 -38.94
CA ALA A 459 -10.79 -15.03 -40.32
C ALA A 459 -10.82 -16.33 -41.13
N ASN A 460 -9.94 -17.28 -40.81
CA ASN A 460 -9.87 -18.60 -41.45
C ASN A 460 -10.92 -19.58 -40.91
N ALA A 461 -11.51 -19.31 -39.73
CA ALA A 461 -12.61 -20.09 -39.19
C ALA A 461 -13.85 -19.91 -40.08
N ASN A 462 -14.10 -20.87 -40.98
CA ASN A 462 -15.22 -20.88 -41.91
C ASN A 462 -16.58 -21.14 -41.21
N LEU A 463 -16.95 -20.29 -40.25
CA LEU A 463 -18.12 -20.39 -39.36
C LEU A 463 -19.44 -20.71 -40.07
N LYS A 464 -19.62 -20.21 -41.30
CA LYS A 464 -20.84 -20.44 -42.09
C LYS A 464 -21.08 -21.92 -42.37
N ASN A 465 -20.01 -22.71 -42.50
CA ASN A 465 -20.10 -24.14 -42.79
C ASN A 465 -20.45 -24.97 -41.55
N TRP A 466 -20.22 -24.42 -40.35
CA TRP A 466 -20.43 -25.11 -39.07
C TRP A 466 -21.78 -24.79 -38.42
N LYS A 467 -22.52 -23.79 -38.93
CA LYS A 467 -23.86 -23.44 -38.45
C LYS A 467 -24.95 -24.26 -39.16
N THR A 468 -24.83 -25.59 -39.11
CA THR A 468 -25.84 -26.53 -39.63
C THR A 468 -26.56 -27.23 -38.48
N GLU A 469 -27.73 -27.81 -38.76
CA GLU A 469 -28.52 -28.54 -37.74
C GLU A 469 -27.70 -29.69 -37.14
N ASP A 470 -27.00 -30.45 -37.97
CA ASP A 470 -26.14 -31.56 -37.56
C ASP A 470 -25.05 -31.10 -36.58
N HIS A 471 -24.29 -30.04 -36.89
CA HIS A 471 -23.25 -29.53 -35.99
C HIS A 471 -23.78 -28.80 -34.74
N MET A 472 -25.06 -28.45 -34.70
CA MET A 472 -25.69 -27.81 -33.54
C MET A 472 -26.34 -28.83 -32.58
N TYR A 473 -26.81 -29.97 -33.09
CA TYR A 473 -27.66 -30.90 -32.33
C TYR A 473 -27.22 -32.36 -32.38
N GLU A 474 -26.36 -32.75 -33.32
CA GLU A 474 -25.79 -34.09 -33.40
C GLU A 474 -24.30 -34.06 -33.05
N HIS A 475 -23.84 -34.98 -32.20
CA HIS A 475 -22.41 -35.17 -31.96
C HIS A 475 -21.84 -36.00 -33.12
N VAL A 476 -21.64 -35.36 -34.27
CA VAL A 476 -21.27 -36.03 -35.52
C VAL A 476 -19.80 -36.47 -35.51
N THR A 477 -18.95 -35.81 -34.74
CA THR A 477 -17.50 -36.06 -34.77
C THR A 477 -17.13 -37.43 -34.19
N THR A 478 -16.76 -38.37 -35.05
CA THR A 478 -16.15 -39.65 -34.66
C THR A 478 -14.76 -39.46 -34.03
N SER A 479 -14.29 -40.41 -33.23
CA SER A 479 -12.92 -40.37 -32.67
C SER A 479 -11.85 -40.18 -33.76
N SER A 480 -12.05 -40.77 -34.95
CA SER A 480 -11.16 -40.59 -36.10
C SER A 480 -11.16 -39.18 -36.68
N GLU A 481 -12.35 -38.56 -36.83
CA GLU A 481 -12.46 -37.19 -37.35
C GLU A 481 -11.89 -36.19 -36.35
N TYR A 482 -12.08 -36.42 -35.05
CA TYR A 482 -11.45 -35.62 -34.00
C TYR A 482 -9.93 -35.63 -34.12
N ILE A 483 -9.31 -36.81 -34.28
CA ILE A 483 -7.85 -36.94 -34.43
C ILE A 483 -7.35 -36.16 -35.65
N VAL A 484 -8.09 -36.23 -36.77
CA VAL A 484 -7.76 -35.44 -37.96
C VAL A 484 -7.83 -33.94 -37.67
N LYS A 485 -8.90 -33.46 -37.00
CA LYS A 485 -9.06 -32.06 -36.58
C LYS A 485 -7.90 -31.60 -35.68
N VAL A 486 -7.44 -32.44 -34.76
CA VAL A 486 -6.28 -32.17 -33.89
C VAL A 486 -5.01 -32.01 -34.72
N ILE A 487 -4.71 -32.97 -35.61
CA ILE A 487 -3.51 -32.92 -36.47
C ILE A 487 -3.53 -31.68 -37.37
N THR A 488 -4.68 -31.35 -37.95
CA THR A 488 -4.80 -30.14 -38.80
C THR A 488 -4.60 -28.86 -38.00
N SER A 489 -5.07 -28.82 -36.76
CA SER A 489 -4.88 -27.66 -35.87
C SER A 489 -3.40 -27.44 -35.56
N PHE A 490 -2.66 -28.49 -35.18
CA PHE A 490 -1.21 -28.40 -34.92
C PHE A 490 -0.37 -28.13 -36.17
N ASN A 491 -0.90 -28.41 -37.35
CA ASN A 491 -0.25 -28.09 -38.63
C ASN A 491 -0.56 -26.68 -39.14
N ASP A 492 -1.51 -25.96 -38.55
CA ASP A 492 -1.80 -24.58 -38.91
C ASP A 492 -0.60 -23.69 -38.62
N VAL A 493 -0.25 -22.86 -39.60
CA VAL A 493 0.95 -22.00 -39.55
C VAL A 493 0.80 -20.92 -38.49
N ASN A 494 -0.38 -20.30 -38.42
CA ASN A 494 -0.67 -19.23 -37.48
C ASN A 494 -0.70 -19.77 -36.05
N PHE A 495 -1.31 -20.93 -35.84
CA PHE A 495 -1.33 -21.58 -34.53
C PHE A 495 0.05 -22.06 -34.09
N THR A 496 0.87 -22.57 -35.01
CA THR A 496 2.25 -22.95 -34.65
C THR A 496 3.07 -21.72 -34.26
N PHE A 497 2.91 -20.59 -34.97
CA PHE A 497 3.55 -19.33 -34.60
C PHE A 497 3.11 -18.89 -33.21
N GLU A 498 1.80 -18.86 -32.97
CA GLU A 498 1.14 -18.54 -31.70
C GLU A 498 1.76 -19.36 -30.56
N LEU A 499 1.72 -20.69 -30.64
CA LEU A 499 2.24 -21.61 -29.61
C LEU A 499 3.72 -21.39 -29.29
N ASN A 500 4.54 -21.11 -30.31
CA ASN A 500 5.97 -20.85 -30.13
C ASN A 500 6.23 -19.44 -29.55
N SER A 501 5.37 -18.47 -29.87
CA SER A 501 5.48 -17.08 -29.42
C SER A 501 5.16 -16.90 -27.93
N ILE A 502 4.17 -17.63 -27.41
CA ILE A 502 3.61 -17.42 -26.07
C ILE A 502 4.67 -17.47 -25.00
N ASN A 503 5.56 -18.45 -25.04
CA ASN A 503 6.58 -18.61 -24.00
C ASN A 503 7.52 -17.38 -23.95
N HIS A 504 7.76 -16.73 -25.09
CA HIS A 504 8.57 -15.51 -25.16
C HIS A 504 7.80 -14.28 -24.71
N ILE A 505 6.54 -14.14 -25.13
CA ILE A 505 5.66 -13.06 -24.68
C ILE A 505 5.45 -13.15 -23.17
N TYR A 506 5.28 -14.36 -22.65
CA TYR A 506 5.10 -14.62 -21.23
C TYR A 506 6.35 -14.27 -20.42
N ALA A 507 7.53 -14.73 -20.83
CA ALA A 507 8.79 -14.36 -20.17
C ALA A 507 9.00 -12.83 -20.16
N ALA A 508 8.60 -12.15 -21.24
CA ALA A 508 8.62 -10.69 -21.31
C ALA A 508 7.69 -10.03 -20.28
N LEU A 509 6.48 -10.58 -20.12
CA LEU A 509 5.50 -10.10 -19.15
C LEU A 509 5.89 -10.41 -17.71
N GLU A 510 6.50 -11.56 -17.42
CA GLU A 510 7.06 -11.85 -16.10
C GLU A 510 8.15 -10.85 -15.72
N LYS A 511 9.06 -10.55 -16.66
CA LYS A 511 10.09 -9.54 -16.43
C LYS A 511 9.48 -8.14 -16.27
N PHE A 512 8.43 -7.82 -17.02
CA PHE A 512 7.68 -6.56 -16.86
C PHE A 512 7.11 -6.46 -15.45
N ASP A 513 6.39 -7.49 -15.00
CA ASP A 513 5.76 -7.50 -13.68
C ASP A 513 6.80 -7.45 -12.57
N SER A 514 7.91 -8.19 -12.68
CA SER A 514 9.02 -8.13 -11.74
C SER A 514 9.56 -6.70 -11.60
N ILE A 515 9.85 -6.03 -12.71
CA ILE A 515 10.34 -4.64 -12.68
C ILE A 515 9.32 -3.72 -12.01
N MET A 516 8.04 -3.89 -12.31
CA MET A 516 6.98 -3.06 -11.75
C MET A 516 6.77 -3.31 -10.26
N PHE A 517 6.84 -4.55 -9.77
CA PHE A 517 6.78 -4.86 -8.35
C PHE A 517 8.05 -4.39 -7.62
N ASP A 518 9.23 -4.51 -8.22
CA ASP A 518 10.49 -4.01 -7.67
C ASP A 518 10.43 -2.50 -7.44
N LEU A 519 9.81 -1.74 -8.36
CA LEU A 519 9.58 -0.30 -8.18
C LEU A 519 8.71 0.01 -6.95
N ILE A 520 7.70 -0.82 -6.66
CA ILE A 520 6.86 -0.67 -5.48
C ILE A 520 7.65 -1.00 -4.22
N PHE A 521 8.38 -2.12 -4.21
CA PHE A 521 9.21 -2.54 -3.07
C PHE A 521 10.32 -1.51 -2.76
N ASP A 522 10.95 -0.96 -3.79
CA ASP A 522 11.93 0.12 -3.63
C ASP A 522 11.29 1.41 -3.10
N SER A 523 10.07 1.75 -3.54
CA SER A 523 9.32 2.89 -2.99
C SER A 523 8.99 2.69 -1.51
N ILE A 524 8.59 1.49 -1.10
CA ILE A 524 8.36 1.12 0.31
C ILE A 524 9.65 1.25 1.12
N LYS A 525 10.74 0.66 0.64
CA LYS A 525 12.05 0.69 1.31
C LYS A 525 12.58 2.12 1.46
N SER A 526 12.45 2.92 0.40
CA SER A 526 12.80 4.34 0.41
C SER A 526 11.95 5.11 1.43
N THR A 527 10.63 4.84 1.47
CA THR A 527 9.70 5.45 2.43
C THR A 527 10.07 5.11 3.87
N LEU A 528 10.39 3.84 4.17
CA LEU A 528 10.86 3.44 5.50
C LEU A 528 12.14 4.20 5.91
N LEU A 529 13.09 4.39 4.98
CA LEU A 529 14.30 5.17 5.24
C LEU A 529 13.96 6.65 5.50
N TYR A 530 13.09 7.25 4.69
CA TYR A 530 12.62 8.62 4.92
C TYR A 530 11.90 8.77 6.26
N LEU A 531 11.09 7.80 6.67
CA LEU A 531 10.42 7.80 7.98
C LEU A 531 11.42 7.80 9.13
N VAL A 532 12.56 7.12 9.02
CA VAL A 532 13.63 7.18 10.03
C VAL A 532 14.16 8.61 10.17
N ILE A 533 14.49 9.27 9.05
CA ILE A 533 15.02 10.65 9.05
C ILE A 533 13.99 11.61 9.65
N ILE A 534 12.74 11.52 9.21
CA ILE A 534 11.64 12.38 9.68
C ILE A 534 11.36 12.15 11.17
N THR A 535 11.45 10.90 11.64
CA THR A 535 11.30 10.57 13.07
C THR A 535 12.37 11.28 13.89
N ILE A 536 13.64 11.23 13.47
CA ILE A 536 14.75 11.92 14.16
C ILE A 536 14.50 13.42 14.22
N VAL A 537 14.14 14.04 13.09
CA VAL A 537 13.82 15.47 13.02
C VAL A 537 12.64 15.83 13.93
N GLY A 538 11.57 15.03 13.91
CA GLY A 538 10.39 15.24 14.75
C GLY A 538 10.70 15.12 16.24
N VAL A 539 11.52 14.15 16.66
CA VAL A 539 12.00 14.03 18.05
C VAL A 539 12.80 15.28 18.45
N ILE A 540 13.70 15.77 17.59
CA ILE A 540 14.46 17.01 17.85
C ILE A 540 13.51 18.20 18.02
N LEU A 541 12.50 18.33 17.16
CA LEU A 541 11.50 19.42 17.25
C LEU A 541 10.70 19.37 18.55
N ILE A 542 10.27 18.17 18.98
CA ILE A 542 9.53 17.98 20.23
C ILE A 542 10.42 18.31 21.45
N ILE A 543 11.67 17.84 21.45
CA ILE A 543 12.65 18.16 22.51
C ILE A 543 12.88 19.68 22.57
N PHE A 544 13.07 20.32 21.42
CA PHE A 544 13.26 21.76 21.36
C PHE A 544 12.03 22.53 21.87
N ALA A 545 10.82 22.10 21.48
CA ALA A 545 9.57 22.67 21.99
C ALA A 545 9.43 22.52 23.51
N ALA A 546 9.81 21.35 24.05
CA ALA A 546 9.81 21.09 25.49
C ALA A 546 10.83 21.97 26.24
N ILE A 547 12.05 22.14 25.71
CA ILE A 547 13.09 23.01 26.29
C ILE A 547 12.61 24.47 26.30
N VAL A 548 12.04 24.96 25.20
CA VAL A 548 11.51 26.32 25.11
C VAL A 548 10.36 26.51 26.09
N GLY A 549 9.45 25.53 26.20
CA GLY A 549 8.36 25.52 27.18
C GLY A 549 8.87 25.57 28.62
N TYR A 550 9.86 24.74 28.96
CA TYR A 550 10.48 24.73 30.28
C TYR A 550 11.18 26.05 30.62
N LYS A 551 11.95 26.60 29.68
CA LYS A 551 12.61 27.92 29.85
C LYS A 551 11.59 29.04 30.04
N MET A 552 10.42 28.96 29.40
CA MET A 552 9.33 29.91 29.59
C MET A 552 8.73 29.81 31.00
N ILE A 553 8.50 28.59 31.50
CA ILE A 553 8.01 28.35 32.86
C ILE A 553 8.97 28.92 33.90
N THR A 554 10.27 28.60 33.78
CA THR A 554 11.28 29.06 34.75
C THR A 554 11.44 30.57 34.74
N THR A 555 11.46 31.19 33.56
CA THR A 555 11.52 32.65 33.42
C THR A 555 10.29 33.30 34.05
N THR A 556 9.09 32.76 33.81
CA THR A 556 7.85 33.31 34.39
C THR A 556 7.84 33.19 35.91
N ASN A 557 8.23 32.05 36.46
CA ASN A 557 8.34 31.85 37.91
C ASN A 557 9.39 32.78 38.54
N LYS A 558 10.54 33.01 37.86
CA LYS A 558 11.56 33.96 38.31
C LYS A 558 11.01 35.38 38.35
N THR A 559 10.34 35.83 37.28
CA THR A 559 9.72 37.17 37.25
C THR A 559 8.64 37.35 38.33
N LEU A 560 7.85 36.31 38.62
CA LEU A 560 6.88 36.34 39.71
C LEU A 560 7.56 36.44 41.08
N THR A 561 8.67 35.73 41.27
CA THR A 561 9.43 35.77 42.53
C THR A 561 10.11 37.13 42.73
N GLU A 562 10.69 37.69 41.67
CA GLU A 562 11.26 39.04 41.67
C GLU A 562 10.21 40.11 41.98
N LEU A 563 9.02 39.99 41.37
CA LEU A 563 7.88 40.88 41.63
C LEU A 563 7.50 40.88 43.13
N VAL A 564 7.43 39.69 43.74
CA VAL A 564 7.17 39.55 45.17
C VAL A 564 8.28 40.16 46.01
N ASN A 565 9.55 39.93 45.65
CA ASN A 565 10.68 40.53 46.36
C ASN A 565 10.64 42.06 46.34
N VAL A 566 10.28 42.66 45.20
CA VAL A 566 10.11 44.11 45.05
C VAL A 566 9.01 44.68 45.95
N ILE A 567 7.89 43.96 46.11
CA ILE A 567 6.83 44.38 47.05
C ILE A 567 7.33 44.41 48.50
N PHE A 568 8.18 43.45 48.89
CA PHE A 568 8.74 43.36 50.25
C PHE A 568 9.96 44.25 50.50
N LEU A 569 10.44 44.99 49.50
CA LEU A 569 11.46 46.04 49.69
C LEU A 569 10.87 47.35 50.26
N ILE A 570 9.54 47.46 50.30
CA ILE A 570 8.85 48.66 50.77
C ILE A 570 8.84 48.68 52.31
N PRO A 571 9.21 49.79 52.96
CA PRO A 571 9.25 49.88 54.41
C PRO A 571 7.90 49.53 55.07
N GLN A 572 7.94 48.79 56.18
CA GLN A 572 6.75 48.36 56.91
C GLN A 572 5.88 49.53 57.39
N SER A 573 6.51 50.68 57.69
CA SER A 573 5.84 51.94 58.04
C SER A 573 4.93 52.44 56.90
N THR A 574 5.43 52.40 55.66
CA THR A 574 4.69 52.77 54.45
C THR A 574 3.55 51.78 54.16
N ILE A 575 3.81 50.48 54.37
CA ILE A 575 2.80 49.41 54.20
C ILE A 575 1.61 49.62 55.16
N ASN A 576 1.89 49.99 56.42
CA ASN A 576 0.86 50.19 57.44
C ASN A 576 0.05 51.49 57.27
N MET A 577 0.62 52.51 56.60
CA MET A 577 -0.07 53.78 56.31
C MET A 577 -1.07 53.68 55.14
N VAL A 578 -0.92 52.69 54.25
CA VAL A 578 -1.77 52.51 53.07
C VAL A 578 -2.58 51.21 53.22
N PRO A 579 -3.87 51.26 53.64
CA PRO A 579 -4.67 50.06 53.90
C PRO A 579 -4.78 49.11 52.70
N GLN A 580 -4.83 49.65 51.49
CA GLN A 580 -4.84 48.90 50.22
C GLN A 580 -3.55 48.08 50.02
N PHE A 581 -2.42 48.58 50.54
CA PHE A 581 -1.10 47.96 50.44
C PHE A 581 -0.98 46.78 51.39
N LYS A 582 -1.41 46.97 52.65
CA LYS A 582 -1.50 45.92 53.66
C LYS A 582 -2.44 44.78 53.23
N ARG A 583 -3.63 45.13 52.73
CA ARG A 583 -4.63 44.17 52.24
C ARG A 583 -4.13 43.35 51.04
N PHE A 584 -3.42 43.98 50.11
CA PHE A 584 -2.82 43.26 48.99
C PHE A 584 -1.72 42.28 49.43
N ILE A 585 -0.93 42.62 50.46
CA ILE A 585 0.08 41.73 51.03
C ILE A 585 -0.56 40.54 51.78
N GLU A 586 -1.68 40.78 52.45
CA GLU A 586 -2.40 39.76 53.23
C GLU A 586 -3.30 38.85 52.38
N THR A 587 -3.90 39.37 51.30
CA THR A 587 -4.96 38.69 50.54
C THR A 587 -4.71 38.58 49.04
N GLY A 588 -3.77 39.35 48.48
CA GLY A 588 -3.48 39.39 47.04
C GLY A 588 -4.54 40.10 46.18
N SER A 589 -5.55 40.76 46.77
CA SER A 589 -6.58 41.53 46.06
C SER A 589 -6.61 43.02 46.47
N PHE A 590 -7.20 43.87 45.59
CA PHE A 590 -7.33 45.32 45.79
C PHE A 590 -8.75 45.77 46.14
N GLU A 591 -9.76 44.93 45.91
CA GLU A 591 -11.19 45.29 45.98
C GLU A 591 -11.87 44.55 47.15
N GLU A 592 -12.83 45.22 47.80
CA GLU A 592 -13.91 44.52 48.51
C GLU A 592 -14.74 43.80 47.45
N GLN A 593 -14.95 42.50 47.70
CA GLN A 593 -15.57 41.49 46.82
C GLN A 593 -16.34 42.02 45.61
#